data_AF-A0A960T180-F1
#
_entry.id   AF-A0A960T180-F1
#
_cell.length_a   1.000
_cell.length_b   1.000
_cell.length_c   1.000
_cell.angle_alpha   90.00
_cell.angle_beta   90.00
_cell.angle_gamma   90.00
#
_symmetry.space_group_name_H-M   'P 1'
#
loop_
_entity.id
_entity.type
_entity.pdbx_description
1 polymer ?
#
loop_
_entity_poly.entity_id
_entity_poly.type
_entity_poly.pdbx_seq_one_letter_code
_entity_poly.pdbx_strand_id
1 'polypeptide(L)'
;MLALLCNLVTRPATANEEPRTKNQEQAERQEPGTEEIFRPQVGKFPPLEKAYSYRGELVFVDHANRRGSIRVEGDGMFFRNDPHPFAMLPYGIVNYHGAPADLRDVQLGTVMHVYAFLPPDPTTSAVPVLPVDSKTKDANHNRGAGILPAENHVLLLEDEPSHCRREGLVWKLKEVELKNNAGMITAARAPKQGEKGGMDEEKMTFDAATRVWRGRETLSIEDLVTEGIWPAEGKKSLDGQAVLLGITWKPTPDGIFTRFHISDIWLDDDAIQHAAQFQTETHKAFIRSR
;
A
#
# COMPACT_ATOMS: atom_id res chain seq x y z
N MET A 1 57.87 10.16 -69.78
CA MET A 1 57.02 11.11 -70.53
C MET A 1 56.51 12.12 -69.50
N LEU A 2 56.87 13.40 -69.67
CA LEU A 2 56.34 14.67 -69.12
C LEU A 2 55.53 14.67 -67.81
N ALA A 3 55.60 15.66 -66.91
CA ALA A 3 56.41 16.86 -66.77
C ALA A 3 56.17 17.41 -65.36
N LEU A 4 57.21 18.05 -64.85
CA LEU A 4 57.30 18.90 -63.67
C LEU A 4 56.43 20.16 -63.83
N LEU A 5 55.78 20.65 -62.76
CA LEU A 5 55.49 22.08 -62.58
C LEU A 5 55.30 22.42 -61.10
N CYS A 6 56.29 23.16 -60.58
CA CYS A 6 56.30 23.85 -59.29
C CYS A 6 55.40 25.10 -59.30
N ASN A 7 54.94 25.53 -58.12
CA ASN A 7 55.00 26.91 -57.61
C ASN A 7 54.47 26.91 -56.15
N LEU A 8 55.35 26.98 -55.14
CA LEU A 8 55.88 28.17 -54.43
C LEU A 8 54.88 28.93 -53.52
N VAL A 9 55.14 28.79 -52.21
CA VAL A 9 55.18 29.81 -51.12
C VAL A 9 53.84 30.44 -50.71
N THR A 10 53.39 30.23 -49.47
CA THR A 10 53.69 31.15 -48.35
C THR A 10 53.35 30.52 -46.99
N ARG A 11 54.26 30.63 -46.01
CA ARG A 11 53.94 30.73 -44.57
C ARG A 11 53.99 32.22 -44.24
N PRO A 12 53.04 32.78 -43.50
CA PRO A 12 53.19 32.91 -42.05
C PRO A 12 51.81 32.72 -41.36
N ALA A 13 51.56 32.82 -40.06
CA ALA A 13 52.29 33.21 -38.88
C ALA A 13 51.68 32.42 -37.70
N THR A 14 52.49 32.06 -36.72
CA THR A 14 52.02 31.73 -35.36
C THR A 14 51.38 32.97 -34.75
N ALA A 15 50.15 32.87 -34.25
CA ALA A 15 49.62 33.80 -33.28
C ALA A 15 48.51 33.16 -32.44
N ASN A 16 48.78 33.13 -31.13
CA ASN A 16 47.86 33.13 -30.00
C ASN A 16 46.81 32.03 -29.85
N GLU A 17 47.08 31.15 -28.90
CA GLU A 17 46.08 30.74 -27.91
C GLU A 17 45.37 31.98 -27.34
N GLU A 18 44.05 32.02 -27.47
CA GLU A 18 43.18 32.87 -26.66
C GLU A 18 42.21 31.98 -25.86
N PRO A 19 41.86 32.40 -24.63
CA PRO A 19 41.44 31.52 -23.56
C PRO A 19 40.00 31.03 -23.76
N ARG A 20 39.80 29.71 -23.63
CA ARG A 20 38.46 29.13 -23.50
C ARG A 20 37.80 29.70 -22.24
N THR A 21 36.76 30.49 -22.43
CA THR A 21 35.87 30.93 -21.35
C THR A 21 35.11 29.73 -20.78
N LYS A 22 35.05 29.65 -19.45
CA LYS A 22 34.42 28.60 -18.63
C LYS A 22 32.91 28.40 -18.81
N ASN A 23 32.32 28.88 -19.91
CA ASN A 23 30.85 28.94 -20.09
C ASN A 23 30.31 28.01 -21.19
N GLN A 24 31.07 27.01 -21.63
CA GLN A 24 30.57 25.97 -22.56
C GLN A 24 30.63 24.54 -22.01
N GLU A 25 30.99 24.36 -20.74
CA GLU A 25 31.10 23.04 -20.08
C GLU A 25 30.12 22.91 -18.89
N GLN A 26 28.96 23.57 -18.99
CA GLN A 26 27.85 23.48 -18.03
C GLN A 26 26.49 23.25 -18.68
N ALA A 27 26.46 22.63 -19.87
CA ALA A 27 25.22 22.17 -20.50
C ALA A 27 25.11 20.64 -20.41
N GLU A 28 25.39 20.06 -19.23
CA GLU A 28 25.14 18.64 -18.92
C GLU A 28 25.05 18.42 -17.41
N ARG A 29 24.32 19.31 -16.72
CA ARG A 29 23.71 18.95 -15.43
C ARG A 29 22.26 18.60 -15.74
N GLN A 30 21.96 17.31 -15.76
CA GLN A 30 20.59 16.84 -15.65
C GLN A 30 20.00 17.46 -14.38
N GLU A 31 19.05 18.36 -14.56
CA GLU A 31 18.12 18.72 -13.50
C GLU A 31 17.39 17.44 -13.05
N PRO A 32 17.14 17.24 -11.75
CA PRO A 32 16.38 16.09 -11.28
C PRO A 32 15.01 16.11 -11.97
N GLY A 33 14.77 15.06 -12.76
CA GLY A 33 13.69 15.00 -13.74
C GLY A 33 12.32 15.34 -13.16
N THR A 34 11.64 16.25 -13.84
CA THR A 34 10.18 16.36 -13.79
C THR A 34 9.63 15.05 -14.35
N GLU A 35 9.30 14.09 -13.48
CA GLU A 35 8.48 12.96 -13.90
C GLU A 35 7.20 13.52 -14.54
N GLU A 36 6.94 13.13 -15.78
CA GLU A 36 5.77 13.58 -16.52
C GLU A 36 4.51 13.16 -15.72
N ILE A 37 3.72 14.15 -15.28
CA ILE A 37 2.54 13.93 -14.44
C ILE A 37 1.57 12.99 -15.16
N PHE A 38 1.40 11.77 -14.64
CA PHE A 38 0.54 10.78 -15.26
C PHE A 38 -0.92 10.92 -14.81
N ARG A 39 -1.83 10.95 -15.79
CA ARG A 39 -3.29 10.84 -15.58
C ARG A 39 -3.86 9.73 -16.45
N PRO A 40 -4.82 8.95 -15.93
CA PRO A 40 -5.50 7.92 -16.72
C PRO A 40 -6.30 8.56 -17.85
N GLN A 41 -6.29 7.92 -19.02
CA GLN A 41 -7.02 8.37 -20.20
C GLN A 41 -8.36 7.63 -20.33
N VAL A 42 -9.39 8.35 -20.75
CA VAL A 42 -10.71 7.75 -21.02
C VAL A 42 -10.57 6.65 -22.08
N GLY A 43 -11.16 5.48 -21.82
CA GLY A 43 -11.15 4.34 -22.74
C GLY A 43 -9.84 3.53 -22.75
N LYS A 44 -8.85 3.85 -21.89
CA LYS A 44 -7.62 3.06 -21.74
C LYS A 44 -7.46 2.60 -20.30
N PHE A 45 -6.99 1.37 -20.13
CA PHE A 45 -6.57 0.86 -18.83
C PHE A 45 -5.20 1.46 -18.48
N PRO A 46 -5.08 2.18 -17.36
CA PRO A 46 -3.80 2.70 -16.90
C PRO A 46 -2.94 1.54 -16.35
N PRO A 47 -1.62 1.55 -16.61
CA PRO A 47 -0.71 0.54 -16.04
C PRO A 47 -0.61 0.69 -14.53
N LEU A 48 -0.69 -0.43 -13.79
CA LEU A 48 -0.70 -0.43 -12.32
C LEU A 48 0.60 0.16 -11.74
N GLU A 49 1.71 0.01 -12.45
CA GLU A 49 3.04 0.49 -12.05
C GLU A 49 3.12 2.02 -11.98
N LYS A 50 2.19 2.72 -12.63
CA LYS A 50 2.07 4.19 -12.57
C LYS A 50 1.12 4.67 -11.46
N ALA A 51 0.43 3.76 -10.78
CA ALA A 51 -0.43 4.11 -9.67
C ALA A 51 0.42 4.48 -8.45
N TYR A 52 0.02 5.52 -7.73
CA TYR A 52 0.57 5.79 -6.42
C TYR A 52 -0.05 4.82 -5.41
N SER A 53 0.81 4.19 -4.61
CA SER A 53 0.41 3.19 -3.62
C SER A 53 0.49 3.76 -2.22
N TYR A 54 -0.56 3.57 -1.43
CA TYR A 54 -0.60 3.90 0.00
C TYR A 54 -1.54 2.97 0.76
N ARG A 55 -1.44 2.97 2.09
CA ARG A 55 -2.24 2.14 2.99
C ARG A 55 -3.00 3.02 3.97
N GLY A 56 -4.14 2.55 4.45
CA GLY A 56 -4.89 3.25 5.50
C GLY A 56 -6.21 2.59 5.87
N GLU A 57 -6.84 3.12 6.91
CA GLU A 57 -8.11 2.61 7.43
C GLU A 57 -9.30 3.12 6.60
N LEU A 58 -10.18 2.23 6.18
CA LEU A 58 -11.46 2.59 5.56
C LEU A 58 -12.45 3.13 6.61
N VAL A 59 -12.74 4.43 6.54
CA VAL A 59 -13.55 5.13 7.56
C VAL A 59 -14.93 5.56 7.05
N PHE A 60 -15.14 5.57 5.74
CA PHE A 60 -16.42 5.91 5.13
C PHE A 60 -16.61 5.16 3.80
N VAL A 61 -17.84 4.75 3.51
CA VAL A 61 -18.23 4.09 2.27
C VAL A 61 -19.54 4.68 1.74
N ASP A 62 -19.51 5.07 0.48
CA ASP A 62 -20.67 5.29 -0.38
C ASP A 62 -20.57 4.31 -1.55
N HIS A 63 -21.08 3.11 -1.34
CA HIS A 63 -20.98 2.03 -2.32
C HIS A 63 -21.71 2.35 -3.63
N ALA A 64 -22.74 3.20 -3.59
CA ALA A 64 -23.62 3.46 -4.73
C ALA A 64 -22.89 4.35 -5.73
N ASN A 65 -22.20 5.37 -5.24
CA ASN A 65 -21.36 6.24 -6.06
C ASN A 65 -19.92 5.73 -6.19
N ARG A 66 -19.61 4.55 -5.65
CA ARG A 66 -18.28 3.94 -5.57
C ARG A 66 -17.23 4.91 -5.00
N ARG A 67 -17.58 5.55 -3.88
CA ARG A 67 -16.72 6.49 -3.15
C ARG A 67 -16.50 6.00 -1.73
N GLY A 68 -15.46 6.51 -1.10
CA GLY A 68 -15.21 6.29 0.31
C GLY A 68 -14.21 7.29 0.85
N SER A 69 -13.75 7.05 2.08
CA SER A 69 -12.63 7.79 2.64
C SER A 69 -11.67 6.83 3.33
N ILE A 70 -10.38 7.07 3.14
CA ILE A 70 -9.29 6.34 3.80
C ILE A 70 -8.60 7.30 4.76
N ARG A 71 -8.44 6.91 6.01
CA ARG A 71 -7.48 7.57 6.91
C ARG A 71 -6.10 7.02 6.56
N VAL A 72 -5.31 7.82 5.87
CA VAL A 72 -4.01 7.40 5.31
C VAL A 72 -2.99 7.21 6.43
N GLU A 73 -2.23 6.12 6.34
CA GLU A 73 -1.10 5.82 7.22
C GLU A 73 0.04 6.82 6.98
N GLY A 74 0.65 7.28 8.07
CA GLY A 74 1.81 8.16 8.03
C GLY A 74 2.57 8.12 9.36
N ASP A 75 3.70 8.80 9.41
CA ASP A 75 4.65 8.68 10.53
C ASP A 75 4.20 9.35 11.83
N GLY A 76 3.11 10.13 11.80
CA GLY A 76 2.54 10.82 12.96
C GLY A 76 1.49 9.98 13.71
N MET A 77 0.72 10.65 14.57
CA MET A 77 -0.39 10.05 15.31
C MET A 77 -1.55 9.72 14.36
N PHE A 78 -1.62 8.46 13.92
CA PHE A 78 -2.58 7.98 12.91
C PHE A 78 -4.02 8.44 13.15
N PHE A 79 -4.54 8.34 14.38
CA PHE A 79 -5.92 8.71 14.71
C PHE A 79 -6.28 10.18 14.47
N ARG A 80 -5.28 11.06 14.35
CA ARG A 80 -5.45 12.50 14.04
C ARG A 80 -5.47 12.78 12.54
N ASN A 81 -5.20 11.79 11.71
CA ASN A 81 -5.26 11.95 10.27
C ASN A 81 -6.73 12.07 9.85
N ASP A 82 -7.03 13.15 9.13
CA ASP A 82 -8.35 13.35 8.55
C ASP A 82 -8.65 12.24 7.54
N PRO A 83 -9.90 11.77 7.47
CA PRO A 83 -10.37 10.94 6.37
C PRO A 83 -10.06 11.59 5.01
N HIS A 84 -9.35 10.87 4.15
CA HIS A 84 -9.02 11.30 2.80
C HIS A 84 -10.02 10.69 1.80
N PRO A 85 -10.90 11.50 1.17
CA PRO A 85 -11.91 10.99 0.25
C PRO A 85 -11.29 10.41 -1.02
N PHE A 86 -11.87 9.32 -1.52
CA PHE A 86 -11.50 8.70 -2.78
C PHE A 86 -12.73 8.36 -3.62
N ALA A 87 -12.52 8.27 -4.93
CA ALA A 87 -13.49 7.71 -5.88
C ALA A 87 -12.86 6.53 -6.61
N MET A 88 -13.59 5.43 -6.75
CA MET A 88 -13.14 4.34 -7.62
C MET A 88 -13.21 4.80 -9.07
N LEU A 89 -12.19 4.47 -9.87
CA LEU A 89 -12.31 4.52 -11.32
C LEU A 89 -13.48 3.62 -11.77
N PRO A 90 -14.13 3.89 -12.92
CA PRO A 90 -15.26 3.08 -13.39
C PRO A 90 -14.94 1.59 -13.51
N TYR A 91 -13.70 1.26 -13.86
CA TYR A 91 -13.16 -0.10 -13.97
C TYR A 91 -12.28 -0.49 -12.78
N GLY A 92 -12.28 0.29 -11.70
CA GLY A 92 -11.51 0.00 -10.50
C GLY A 92 -12.08 -1.23 -9.76
N ILE A 93 -11.20 -2.00 -9.14
CA ILE A 93 -11.51 -3.28 -8.51
C ILE A 93 -11.38 -3.14 -6.99
N VAL A 94 -12.29 -3.79 -6.26
CA VAL A 94 -12.16 -4.00 -4.81
C VAL A 94 -11.94 -5.49 -4.59
N ASN A 95 -10.90 -5.86 -3.83
CA ASN A 95 -10.71 -7.22 -3.35
C ASN A 95 -10.82 -7.24 -1.82
N TYR A 96 -11.53 -8.24 -1.31
CA TYR A 96 -11.71 -8.47 0.11
C TYR A 96 -11.62 -9.97 0.37
N HIS A 97 -10.93 -10.38 1.43
CA HIS A 97 -10.71 -11.78 1.78
C HIS A 97 -10.19 -12.65 0.61
N GLY A 98 -9.37 -12.06 -0.27
CA GLY A 98 -8.76 -12.74 -1.41
C GLY A 98 -9.71 -13.03 -2.57
N ALA A 99 -10.84 -12.32 -2.68
CA ALA A 99 -11.80 -12.42 -3.77
C ALA A 99 -12.38 -11.05 -4.17
N PRO A 100 -12.95 -10.92 -5.39
CA PRO A 100 -13.64 -9.70 -5.81
C PRO A 100 -14.79 -9.31 -4.86
N ALA A 101 -14.93 -8.01 -4.64
CA ALA A 101 -15.90 -7.43 -3.73
C ALA A 101 -16.49 -6.12 -4.27
N ASP A 102 -17.56 -5.65 -3.64
CA ASP A 102 -18.04 -4.27 -3.72
C ASP A 102 -17.67 -3.53 -2.42
N LEU A 103 -17.63 -2.19 -2.43
CA LEU A 103 -17.26 -1.41 -1.24
C LEU A 103 -18.16 -1.69 -0.03
N ARG A 104 -19.42 -2.08 -0.30
CA ARG A 104 -20.38 -2.44 0.75
C ARG A 104 -20.01 -3.72 1.52
N ASP A 105 -19.19 -4.57 0.93
CA ASP A 105 -18.80 -5.85 1.52
C ASP A 105 -17.66 -5.65 2.54
N VAL A 106 -16.90 -4.56 2.40
CA VAL A 106 -15.75 -4.25 3.24
C VAL A 106 -16.22 -3.56 4.52
N GLN A 107 -15.80 -4.10 5.67
CA GLN A 107 -16.13 -3.53 6.97
C GLN A 107 -15.36 -2.22 7.19
N LEU A 108 -16.02 -1.21 7.77
CA LEU A 108 -15.34 -0.01 8.24
C LEU A 108 -14.31 -0.37 9.31
N GLY A 109 -13.21 0.36 9.33
CA GLY A 109 -12.05 0.06 10.17
C GLY A 109 -11.04 -0.88 9.50
N THR A 110 -11.39 -1.56 8.40
CA THR A 110 -10.45 -2.42 7.66
C THR A 110 -9.32 -1.58 7.08
N VAL A 111 -8.09 -2.04 7.25
CA VAL A 111 -6.92 -1.42 6.62
C VAL A 111 -6.81 -1.93 5.18
N MET A 112 -6.85 -0.97 4.26
CA MET A 112 -6.84 -1.21 2.83
C MET A 112 -5.53 -0.70 2.20
N HIS A 113 -5.05 -1.45 1.22
CA HIS A 113 -4.05 -1.05 0.24
C HIS A 113 -4.75 -0.37 -0.92
N VAL A 114 -4.24 0.80 -1.29
CA VAL A 114 -4.83 1.66 -2.30
C VAL A 114 -3.81 1.89 -3.40
N TYR A 115 -4.20 1.59 -4.64
CA TYR A 115 -3.47 1.98 -5.84
C TYR A 115 -4.33 2.97 -6.61
N ALA A 116 -3.89 4.21 -6.63
CA ALA A 116 -4.68 5.32 -7.13
C ALA A 116 -3.90 6.19 -8.11
N PHE A 117 -4.66 6.94 -8.90
CA PHE A 117 -4.15 7.93 -9.82
C PHE A 117 -4.66 9.31 -9.46
N LEU A 118 -3.98 10.31 -10.02
CA LEU A 118 -4.54 11.66 -10.12
C LEU A 118 -5.89 11.62 -10.87
N PRO A 119 -6.79 12.59 -10.63
CA PRO A 119 -8.06 12.65 -11.32
C PRO A 119 -7.88 12.58 -12.85
N PRO A 120 -8.62 11.72 -13.58
CA PRO A 120 -8.57 11.68 -15.04
C PRO A 120 -8.80 13.07 -15.65
N ASP A 121 -9.81 13.78 -15.12
CA ASP A 121 -10.10 15.18 -15.40
C ASP A 121 -10.32 15.93 -14.06
N PRO A 122 -9.43 16.86 -13.69
CA PRO A 122 -9.57 17.66 -12.47
C PRO A 122 -10.86 18.48 -12.38
N THR A 123 -11.41 18.92 -13.52
CA THR A 123 -12.56 19.84 -13.53
C THR A 123 -13.88 19.14 -13.21
N THR A 124 -13.95 17.84 -13.47
CA THR A 124 -15.12 16.99 -13.26
C THR A 124 -14.93 15.97 -12.13
N SER A 125 -13.87 16.16 -11.32
CA SER A 125 -13.52 15.26 -10.23
C SER A 125 -14.67 15.09 -9.23
N ALA A 126 -14.95 13.84 -8.88
CA ALA A 126 -15.97 13.44 -7.93
C ALA A 126 -15.58 13.66 -6.45
N VAL A 127 -14.29 13.90 -6.20
CA VAL A 127 -13.66 14.09 -4.90
C VAL A 127 -12.70 15.29 -4.96
N PRO A 128 -12.28 15.86 -3.81
CA PRO A 128 -11.40 17.02 -3.81
C PRO A 128 -10.12 16.81 -4.63
N VAL A 129 -9.75 17.80 -5.45
CA VAL A 129 -8.49 17.79 -6.20
C VAL A 129 -7.42 18.45 -5.35
N LEU A 130 -6.38 17.70 -4.99
CA LEU A 130 -5.24 18.23 -4.24
C LEU A 130 -4.08 18.60 -5.16
N PRO A 131 -3.19 19.52 -4.74
CA PRO A 131 -1.90 19.75 -5.40
C PRO A 131 -1.09 18.45 -5.54
N VAL A 132 -0.43 18.24 -6.68
CA VAL A 132 0.29 16.99 -7.01
C VAL A 132 1.39 16.66 -5.99
N ASP A 133 1.98 17.69 -5.39
CA ASP A 133 3.01 17.58 -4.34
C ASP A 133 2.42 17.32 -2.94
N SER A 134 1.10 17.19 -2.78
CA SER A 134 0.47 16.98 -1.46
C SER A 134 0.92 15.70 -0.77
N LYS A 135 1.30 14.67 -1.54
CA LYS A 135 1.82 13.39 -1.02
C LYS A 135 3.19 13.49 -0.35
N THR A 136 3.89 14.62 -0.47
CA THR A 136 5.18 14.85 0.22
C THR A 136 5.11 15.94 1.28
N LYS A 137 3.95 16.61 1.42
CA LYS A 137 3.78 17.69 2.39
C LYS A 137 3.62 17.15 3.80
N ASP A 138 4.30 17.81 4.74
CA ASP A 138 4.08 17.63 6.16
C ASP A 138 2.73 18.24 6.57
N ALA A 139 1.86 17.42 7.15
CA ALA A 139 0.57 17.85 7.69
C ALA A 139 0.67 18.39 9.12
N ASN A 140 1.88 18.40 9.72
CA ASN A 140 2.36 18.95 11.00
C ASN A 140 3.00 17.88 11.90
N HIS A 141 3.67 18.33 12.98
CA HIS A 141 4.38 17.49 13.95
C HIS A 141 3.55 16.34 14.58
N ASN A 142 2.22 16.42 14.57
CA ASN A 142 1.36 15.37 15.11
C ASN A 142 0.85 14.39 14.05
N ARG A 143 0.90 14.72 12.76
CA ARG A 143 0.30 13.92 11.68
C ARG A 143 1.33 13.34 10.73
N GLY A 144 2.48 13.99 10.60
CA GLY A 144 3.55 13.58 9.70
C GLY A 144 3.28 13.97 8.25
N ALA A 145 4.15 13.49 7.34
CA ALA A 145 4.07 13.76 5.92
C ALA A 145 3.29 12.69 5.15
N GLY A 146 2.80 13.05 3.97
CA GLY A 146 2.28 12.11 2.97
C GLY A 146 0.88 11.55 3.20
N ILE A 147 0.16 12.06 4.19
CA ILE A 147 -1.19 11.61 4.54
C ILE A 147 -2.32 12.20 3.67
N LEU A 148 -1.96 12.99 2.64
CA LEU A 148 -2.89 13.68 1.74
C LEU A 148 -2.46 13.49 0.28
N PRO A 149 -2.41 12.25 -0.24
CA PRO A 149 -2.05 12.03 -1.63
C PRO A 149 -3.04 12.71 -2.58
N ALA A 150 -2.54 13.24 -3.70
CA ALA A 150 -3.42 13.81 -4.72
C ALA A 150 -4.05 12.72 -5.59
N GLU A 151 -3.46 11.53 -5.56
CA GLU A 151 -3.91 10.33 -6.21
C GLU A 151 -5.04 9.70 -5.42
N ASN A 152 -6.27 10.15 -5.67
CA ASN A 152 -7.47 9.67 -4.98
C ASN A 152 -8.52 9.07 -5.93
N HIS A 153 -8.13 8.76 -7.16
CA HIS A 153 -8.93 8.00 -8.13
C HIS A 153 -8.43 6.57 -8.20
N VAL A 154 -9.11 5.69 -7.47
CA VAL A 154 -8.61 4.36 -7.11
C VAL A 154 -8.84 3.37 -8.25
N LEU A 155 -7.76 2.73 -8.70
CA LEU A 155 -7.81 1.59 -9.62
C LEU A 155 -8.01 0.29 -8.85
N LEU A 156 -7.34 0.13 -7.72
CA LEU A 156 -7.34 -1.12 -6.96
C LEU A 156 -7.37 -0.81 -5.48
N LEU A 157 -8.33 -1.42 -4.78
CA LEU A 157 -8.52 -1.33 -3.34
C LEU A 157 -8.55 -2.74 -2.77
N GLU A 158 -7.63 -3.09 -1.89
CA GLU A 158 -7.47 -4.47 -1.40
C GLU A 158 -7.26 -4.50 0.11
N ASP A 159 -7.89 -5.43 0.81
CA ASP A 159 -7.50 -5.71 2.19
C ASP A 159 -6.12 -6.39 2.26
N GLU A 160 -5.54 -6.40 3.46
CA GLU A 160 -4.22 -6.99 3.70
C GLU A 160 -4.05 -8.43 3.15
N PRO A 161 -4.96 -9.40 3.38
CA PRO A 161 -4.78 -10.76 2.85
C PRO A 161 -4.88 -10.80 1.32
N SER A 162 -5.73 -9.99 0.68
CA SER A 162 -5.80 -9.91 -0.79
C SER A 162 -4.50 -9.33 -1.36
N HIS A 163 -4.01 -8.23 -0.78
CA HIS A 163 -2.74 -7.61 -1.16
C HIS A 163 -1.58 -8.60 -1.04
N CYS A 164 -1.44 -9.25 0.13
CA CYS A 164 -0.40 -10.24 0.35
C CYS A 164 -0.48 -11.38 -0.67
N ARG A 165 -1.66 -11.92 -0.97
CA ARG A 165 -1.80 -12.98 -1.96
C ARG A 165 -1.40 -12.54 -3.36
N ARG A 166 -1.79 -11.33 -3.79
CA ARG A 166 -1.44 -10.80 -5.12
C ARG A 166 0.07 -10.57 -5.26
N GLU A 167 0.71 -10.07 -4.22
CA GLU A 167 2.16 -9.81 -4.19
C GLU A 167 3.00 -11.06 -3.84
N GLY A 168 2.37 -12.22 -3.59
CA GLY A 168 3.07 -13.43 -3.18
C GLY A 168 3.73 -13.33 -1.79
N LEU A 169 3.16 -12.53 -0.90
CA LEU A 169 3.61 -12.27 0.47
C LEU A 169 2.79 -13.04 1.51
N VAL A 170 3.38 -13.21 2.69
CA VAL A 170 2.75 -13.68 3.93
C VAL A 170 3.27 -12.88 5.11
N TRP A 171 2.52 -12.89 6.21
CA TRP A 171 3.03 -12.41 7.50
C TRP A 171 3.76 -13.54 8.22
N LYS A 172 4.93 -13.24 8.76
CA LYS A 172 5.74 -14.12 9.60
C LYS A 172 5.57 -13.70 11.05
N LEU A 173 4.83 -14.49 11.83
CA LEU A 173 4.62 -14.21 13.25
C LEU A 173 5.89 -14.57 14.04
N LYS A 174 6.45 -13.60 14.76
CA LYS A 174 7.72 -13.76 15.49
C LYS A 174 7.52 -14.04 16.96
N GLU A 175 6.72 -13.20 17.63
CA GLU A 175 6.47 -13.28 19.06
C GLU A 175 5.00 -12.91 19.33
N VAL A 176 4.38 -13.65 20.24
CA VAL A 176 3.12 -13.26 20.87
C VAL A 176 3.37 -12.94 22.34
N GLU A 177 2.81 -11.84 22.81
CA GLU A 177 2.70 -11.48 24.22
C GLU A 177 1.23 -11.47 24.60
N LEU A 178 0.82 -12.40 25.46
CA LEU A 178 -0.58 -12.62 25.84
C LEU A 178 -0.81 -12.29 27.32
N LYS A 179 -1.92 -11.61 27.61
CA LYS A 179 -2.48 -11.46 28.95
C LYS A 179 -4.00 -11.33 28.88
N ASN A 180 -4.72 -12.20 29.58
CA ASN A 180 -6.20 -12.20 29.62
C ASN A 180 -6.85 -12.24 28.22
N ASN A 181 -6.42 -13.16 27.36
CA ASN A 181 -6.92 -13.32 25.98
C ASN A 181 -6.72 -12.10 25.06
N ALA A 182 -5.86 -11.16 25.43
CA ALA A 182 -5.50 -10.00 24.62
C ALA A 182 -3.99 -9.74 24.69
N GLY A 183 -3.47 -8.96 23.75
CA GLY A 183 -2.06 -8.60 23.79
C GLY A 183 -1.50 -8.10 22.47
N MET A 184 -0.23 -8.42 22.24
CA MET A 184 0.54 -7.93 21.10
C MET A 184 1.14 -9.10 20.31
N ILE A 185 1.13 -8.97 19.00
CA ILE A 185 1.89 -9.82 18.07
C ILE A 185 2.93 -8.96 17.38
N THR A 186 4.18 -9.43 17.38
CA THR A 186 5.22 -8.88 16.51
C THR A 186 5.31 -9.74 15.26
N ALA A 187 5.16 -9.13 14.09
CA ALA A 187 5.20 -9.84 12.82
C ALA A 187 5.89 -9.00 11.73
N ALA A 188 6.33 -9.64 10.66
CA ALA A 188 6.87 -8.95 9.49
C ALA A 188 6.33 -9.59 8.22
N ARG A 189 6.05 -8.78 7.19
CA ARG A 189 5.74 -9.31 5.86
C ARG A 189 6.99 -9.86 5.20
N ALA A 190 6.86 -10.98 4.51
CA ALA A 190 7.93 -11.60 3.74
C ALA A 190 7.36 -12.35 2.53
N PRO A 191 8.16 -12.59 1.49
CA PRO A 191 7.80 -13.49 0.40
C PRO A 191 7.34 -14.86 0.91
N LYS A 192 6.28 -15.42 0.31
CA LYS A 192 5.78 -16.77 0.62
C LYS A 192 6.80 -17.84 0.24
N GLN A 193 7.58 -17.60 -0.83
CA GLN A 193 8.65 -18.47 -1.31
C GLN A 193 9.93 -17.65 -1.50
N GLY A 194 11.08 -18.22 -1.11
CA GLY A 194 12.39 -17.58 -1.19
C GLY A 194 12.90 -17.04 0.16
N GLU A 195 14.22 -16.98 0.31
CA GLU A 195 14.87 -16.44 1.50
C GLU A 195 15.39 -15.04 1.23
N LYS A 196 15.05 -14.12 2.15
CA LYS A 196 15.55 -12.74 2.31
C LYS A 196 14.75 -11.66 1.58
N GLY A 197 13.84 -11.06 2.34
CA GLY A 197 13.15 -9.81 2.01
C GLY A 197 12.08 -9.47 3.04
N GLY A 198 12.35 -9.70 4.32
CA GLY A 198 11.42 -9.31 5.37
C GLY A 198 11.30 -7.78 5.40
N MET A 199 10.09 -7.27 5.30
CA MET A 199 9.79 -5.86 5.58
C MET A 199 9.98 -5.56 7.08
N ASP A 200 9.83 -4.29 7.44
CA ASP A 200 9.92 -3.83 8.82
C ASP A 200 8.98 -4.60 9.75
N GLU A 201 9.46 -4.82 10.97
CA GLU A 201 8.65 -5.45 12.02
C GLU A 201 7.53 -4.50 12.44
N GLU A 202 6.31 -5.04 12.47
CA GLU A 202 5.14 -4.34 12.95
C GLU A 202 4.63 -5.04 14.21
N LYS A 203 4.35 -4.23 15.24
CA LYS A 203 3.66 -4.68 16.44
C LYS A 203 2.19 -4.34 16.31
N MET A 204 1.33 -5.34 16.36
CA MET A 204 -0.12 -5.17 16.25
C MET A 204 -0.80 -5.71 17.50
N THR A 205 -1.92 -5.10 17.87
CA THR A 205 -2.77 -5.61 18.95
C THR A 205 -3.61 -6.79 18.47
N PHE A 206 -4.04 -7.62 19.40
CA PHE A 206 -5.13 -8.57 19.22
C PHE A 206 -5.92 -8.68 20.54
N ASP A 207 -7.15 -9.17 20.48
CA ASP A 207 -8.00 -9.36 21.65
C ASP A 207 -8.83 -10.66 21.52
N ALA A 208 -9.70 -10.91 22.50
CA ALA A 208 -10.54 -12.11 22.51
C ALA A 208 -11.51 -12.19 21.31
N ALA A 209 -11.75 -11.08 20.59
CA ALA A 209 -12.57 -11.05 19.39
C ALA A 209 -11.77 -11.32 18.10
N THR A 210 -10.44 -11.40 18.18
CA THR A 210 -9.60 -11.83 17.04
C THR A 210 -9.94 -13.26 16.66
N ARG A 211 -10.33 -13.48 15.40
CA ARG A 211 -10.73 -14.79 14.87
C ARG A 211 -9.51 -15.51 14.31
N VAL A 212 -9.31 -16.76 14.69
CA VAL A 212 -8.21 -17.58 14.16
C VAL A 212 -8.78 -18.69 13.32
N TRP A 213 -8.41 -18.75 12.05
CA TRP A 213 -8.95 -19.68 11.08
C TRP A 213 -7.95 -20.78 10.76
N ARG A 214 -8.37 -22.03 10.96
CA ARG A 214 -7.60 -23.25 10.65
C ARG A 214 -8.47 -24.15 9.77
N GLY A 215 -8.11 -24.34 8.50
CA GLY A 215 -8.98 -25.02 7.54
C GLY A 215 -10.39 -24.42 7.47
N ARG A 216 -11.41 -25.11 8.02
CA ARG A 216 -12.81 -24.64 8.02
C ARG A 216 -13.33 -24.20 9.39
N GLU A 217 -12.53 -24.36 10.44
CA GLU A 217 -12.93 -23.97 11.79
C GLU A 217 -12.45 -22.55 12.12
N THR A 218 -13.20 -21.92 13.01
CA THR A 218 -12.84 -20.65 13.65
C THR A 218 -12.57 -20.94 15.12
N LEU A 219 -11.35 -20.61 15.55
CA LEU A 219 -10.86 -20.74 16.91
C LEU A 219 -10.82 -19.36 17.57
N SER A 220 -11.08 -19.33 18.86
CA SER A 220 -10.81 -18.20 19.73
C SER A 220 -9.37 -18.21 20.25
N ILE A 221 -8.94 -17.12 20.87
CA ILE A 221 -7.66 -17.08 21.58
C ILE A 221 -7.62 -18.09 22.73
N GLU A 222 -8.75 -18.32 23.41
CA GLU A 222 -8.87 -19.28 24.50
C GLU A 222 -8.70 -20.73 24.02
N ASP A 223 -9.19 -21.05 22.82
CA ASP A 223 -8.98 -22.37 22.21
C ASP A 223 -7.48 -22.61 21.94
N LEU A 224 -6.76 -21.61 21.42
CA LEU A 224 -5.31 -21.72 21.21
C LEU A 224 -4.53 -21.92 22.51
N VAL A 225 -4.98 -21.30 23.61
CA VAL A 225 -4.38 -21.50 24.94
C VAL A 225 -4.69 -22.90 25.47
N THR A 226 -5.94 -23.34 25.36
CA THR A 226 -6.40 -24.66 25.83
C THR A 226 -5.70 -25.80 25.09
N GLU A 227 -5.46 -25.64 23.78
CA GLU A 227 -4.69 -26.58 22.95
C GLU A 227 -3.17 -26.50 23.21
N GLY A 228 -2.69 -25.55 24.02
CA GLY A 228 -1.26 -25.36 24.31
C GLY A 228 -0.45 -24.75 23.15
N ILE A 229 -1.14 -24.26 22.10
CA ILE A 229 -0.52 -23.59 20.94
C ILE A 229 0.01 -22.23 21.37
N TRP A 230 -0.73 -21.47 22.16
CA TRP A 230 -0.31 -20.18 22.74
C TRP A 230 -0.11 -20.28 24.26
N PRO A 231 0.72 -19.42 24.88
CA PRO A 231 0.90 -19.44 26.33
C PRO A 231 -0.38 -18.93 27.01
N ALA A 232 -0.68 -19.38 28.24
CA ALA A 232 -1.81 -18.83 29.00
C ALA A 232 -1.60 -17.36 29.40
N GLU A 233 -0.36 -16.99 29.70
CA GLU A 233 0.07 -15.60 29.94
C GLU A 233 1.57 -15.49 29.60
N GLY A 234 2.02 -14.29 29.23
CA GLY A 234 3.42 -13.97 28.95
C GLY A 234 3.79 -14.09 27.49
N LYS A 235 5.09 -14.27 27.23
CA LYS A 235 5.67 -14.23 25.88
C LYS A 235 5.96 -15.62 25.34
N LYS A 236 5.74 -15.81 24.05
CA LYS A 236 6.12 -17.04 23.31
C LYS A 236 6.62 -16.68 21.91
N SER A 237 7.73 -17.30 21.50
CA SER A 237 8.17 -17.27 20.10
C SER A 237 7.20 -18.05 19.23
N LEU A 238 6.87 -17.51 18.07
CA LEU A 238 6.06 -18.16 17.03
C LEU A 238 6.91 -18.62 15.83
N ASP A 239 8.24 -18.54 15.96
CA ASP A 239 9.24 -19.10 15.04
C ASP A 239 9.04 -18.73 13.56
N GLY A 240 8.48 -17.55 13.30
CA GLY A 240 8.22 -17.09 11.94
C GLY A 240 7.07 -17.81 11.26
N GLN A 241 6.07 -18.30 12.02
CA GLN A 241 4.89 -18.95 11.47
C GLN A 241 4.26 -18.10 10.37
N ALA A 242 4.08 -18.69 9.19
CA ALA A 242 3.49 -18.01 8.04
C ALA A 242 1.97 -17.99 8.16
N VAL A 243 1.38 -16.80 8.07
CA VAL A 243 -0.06 -16.58 8.13
C VAL A 243 -0.48 -15.47 7.17
N LEU A 244 -1.79 -15.33 6.94
CA LEU A 244 -2.37 -14.08 6.46
C LEU A 244 -3.10 -13.40 7.61
N LEU A 245 -3.07 -12.06 7.62
CA LEU A 245 -3.67 -11.26 8.69
C LEU A 245 -4.77 -10.36 8.13
N GLY A 246 -5.91 -10.33 8.81
CA GLY A 246 -6.91 -9.28 8.66
C GLY A 246 -6.52 -8.15 9.59
N ILE A 247 -6.32 -6.95 9.04
CA ILE A 247 -5.85 -5.80 9.80
C ILE A 247 -6.94 -4.74 9.80
N THR A 248 -7.21 -4.22 10.99
CA THR A 248 -8.13 -3.13 11.26
C THR A 248 -7.47 -2.06 12.11
N TRP A 249 -8.09 -0.90 12.23
CA TRP A 249 -7.72 0.08 13.24
C TRP A 249 -8.68 0.02 14.44
N LYS A 250 -8.11 0.02 15.65
CA LYS A 250 -8.83 0.20 16.91
C LYS A 250 -8.03 1.17 17.79
N PRO A 251 -8.68 2.08 18.54
CA PRO A 251 -7.99 2.88 19.54
C PRO A 251 -7.33 1.99 20.58
N THR A 252 -6.02 2.17 20.83
CA THR A 252 -5.35 1.42 21.90
C THR A 252 -5.37 2.20 23.23
N PRO A 253 -5.68 1.54 24.36
CA PRO A 253 -5.75 2.23 25.66
C PRO A 253 -4.40 2.77 26.17
N ASP A 254 -3.29 2.23 25.69
CA ASP A 254 -1.92 2.51 26.17
C ASP A 254 -1.27 3.76 25.56
N GLY A 255 -2.02 4.55 24.79
CA GLY A 255 -1.53 5.79 24.20
C GLY A 255 -0.58 5.60 23.01
N ILE A 256 -0.58 4.41 22.39
CA ILE A 256 0.24 4.14 21.21
C ILE A 256 -0.59 4.38 19.96
N PHE A 257 -0.43 5.59 19.44
CA PHE A 257 -1.34 6.22 18.48
C PHE A 257 -1.26 5.74 17.03
N THR A 258 -0.31 4.87 16.71
CA THR A 258 -0.03 4.35 15.35
C THR A 258 -0.23 2.85 15.22
N ARG A 259 -0.77 2.18 16.24
CA ARG A 259 -0.84 0.73 16.26
C ARG A 259 -2.11 0.20 15.61
N PHE A 260 -1.96 -0.79 14.73
CA PHE A 260 -3.08 -1.53 14.15
C PHE A 260 -3.50 -2.73 15.00
N HIS A 261 -4.63 -3.32 14.63
CA HIS A 261 -5.29 -4.42 15.32
C HIS A 261 -5.56 -5.58 14.37
N ILE A 262 -5.20 -6.79 14.79
CA ILE A 262 -5.46 -8.02 14.06
C ILE A 262 -6.90 -8.47 14.33
N SER A 263 -7.75 -8.41 13.30
CA SER A 263 -9.11 -8.94 13.37
C SER A 263 -9.18 -10.43 13.08
N ASP A 264 -8.32 -10.91 12.19
CA ASP A 264 -8.34 -12.28 11.68
C ASP A 264 -6.93 -12.81 11.47
N ILE A 265 -6.71 -14.09 11.75
CA ILE A 265 -5.48 -14.81 11.46
C ILE A 265 -5.85 -16.06 10.67
N TRP A 266 -5.47 -16.14 9.40
CA TRP A 266 -5.60 -17.37 8.60
C TRP A 266 -4.30 -18.15 8.69
N LEU A 267 -4.35 -19.31 9.34
CA LEU A 267 -3.18 -20.15 9.62
C LEU A 267 -2.72 -20.97 8.41
N ASP A 268 -3.62 -21.20 7.46
CA ASP A 268 -3.37 -22.07 6.30
C ASP A 268 -4.11 -21.59 5.04
N ASP A 269 -3.72 -22.17 3.90
CA ASP A 269 -4.27 -21.81 2.59
C ASP A 269 -5.74 -22.24 2.45
N ASP A 270 -6.18 -23.30 3.12
CA ASP A 270 -7.56 -23.77 3.08
C ASP A 270 -8.50 -22.75 3.74
N ALA A 271 -8.05 -22.16 4.85
CA ALA A 271 -8.77 -21.13 5.58
C ALA A 271 -9.04 -19.87 4.75
N ILE A 272 -8.02 -19.32 4.09
CA ILE A 272 -8.21 -18.13 3.24
C ILE A 272 -8.98 -18.47 1.95
N GLN A 273 -8.81 -19.68 1.40
CA GLN A 273 -9.61 -20.12 0.26
C GLN A 273 -11.09 -20.22 0.61
N HIS A 274 -11.42 -20.66 1.82
CA HIS A 274 -12.80 -20.71 2.29
C HIS A 274 -13.40 -19.30 2.42
N ALA A 275 -12.66 -18.36 3.00
CA ALA A 275 -13.09 -16.96 3.08
C ALA A 275 -13.29 -16.33 1.68
N ALA A 276 -12.36 -16.59 0.75
CA ALA A 276 -12.46 -16.13 -0.63
C ALA A 276 -13.68 -16.71 -1.36
N GLN A 277 -13.99 -17.99 -1.12
CA GLN A 277 -15.18 -18.63 -1.68
C GLN A 277 -16.45 -17.96 -1.16
N PHE A 278 -16.55 -17.72 0.14
CA PHE A 278 -17.72 -17.06 0.74
C PHE A 278 -17.90 -15.64 0.21
N GLN A 279 -16.82 -14.87 0.12
CA GLN A 279 -16.85 -13.53 -0.45
C GLN A 279 -17.26 -13.55 -1.92
N THR A 280 -16.77 -14.51 -2.70
CA THR A 280 -17.16 -14.70 -4.10
C THR A 280 -18.66 -14.95 -4.25
N GLU A 281 -19.24 -15.82 -3.42
CA GLU A 281 -20.68 -16.09 -3.46
C GLU A 281 -21.51 -14.87 -3.03
N THR A 282 -21.04 -14.12 -2.02
CA THR A 282 -21.66 -12.85 -1.61
C THR A 282 -21.68 -11.84 -2.76
N HIS A 283 -20.54 -11.66 -3.43
CA HIS A 283 -20.42 -10.75 -4.57
C HIS A 283 -21.31 -11.18 -5.76
N LYS A 284 -21.33 -12.48 -6.09
CA LYS A 284 -22.21 -13.03 -7.14
C LYS A 284 -23.69 -12.82 -6.82
N ALA A 285 -24.11 -13.07 -5.57
CA ALA A 285 -25.49 -12.87 -5.15
C ALA A 285 -25.93 -11.43 -5.36
N PHE A 286 -25.06 -10.48 -5.03
CA PHE A 286 -25.34 -9.06 -5.25
C PHE A 286 -25.42 -8.70 -6.74
N ILE A 287 -24.48 -9.14 -7.57
CA ILE A 287 -24.53 -8.91 -9.03
C ILE A 287 -25.83 -9.42 -9.63
N ARG A 288 -26.28 -10.62 -9.23
CA ARG A 288 -27.55 -11.21 -9.72
C ARG A 288 -28.80 -10.46 -9.29
N SER A 289 -28.72 -9.68 -8.21
CA SER A 289 -29.85 -8.90 -7.69
C SER A 289 -29.98 -7.50 -8.31
N ARG A 290 -29.00 -7.09 -9.13
CA ARG A 290 -28.98 -5.80 -9.83
C ARG A 290 -29.71 -5.85 -11.18
#